data_AF-A0A2D8UPE1-F1
#
_entry.id   AF-A0A2D8UPE1-F1
#
_cell.length_a   1.000
_cell.length_b   1.000
_cell.length_c   1.000
_cell.angle_alpha   90.00
_cell.angle_beta   90.00
_cell.angle_gamma   90.00
#
_symmetry.space_group_name_H-M   'P 1'
#
loop_
_entity.id
_entity.type
_entity.pdbx_description
1 polymer ?
#
loop_
_entity_poly.entity_id
_entity_poly.type
_entity_poly.pdbx_seq_one_letter_code
_entity_poly.pdbx_strand_id
1 'polypeptide(L)'
;MSSGTLFFFANGGPFFNYLLNNKIKPDYPNEDSEVVTEQKKLDFGLSIGIGTNISLNEKNDITIEIRDDFGIIDTGGVPKHVNGTVKTNTLKLILGWNLGI
;
A
#
# COMPACT_ATOMS: atom_id res chain seq x y z
N MET A 1 -20.62 -26.01 -20.10
CA MET A 1 -19.28 -25.38 -20.01
C MET A 1 -19.52 -23.89 -19.82
N SER A 2 -19.32 -23.37 -18.61
CA SER A 2 -19.37 -21.92 -18.37
C SER A 2 -18.04 -21.34 -18.85
N SER A 3 -18.09 -20.51 -19.89
CA SER A 3 -16.92 -19.82 -20.40
C SER A 3 -16.59 -18.68 -19.42
N GLY A 4 -15.52 -18.82 -18.64
CA GLY A 4 -15.07 -17.76 -17.74
C GLY A 4 -14.76 -16.50 -18.55
N THR A 5 -15.48 -15.41 -18.27
CA THR A 5 -15.26 -14.13 -18.96
C THR A 5 -14.16 -13.37 -18.21
N LEU A 6 -13.18 -12.85 -18.95
CA LEU A 6 -12.09 -12.05 -18.41
C LEU A 6 -12.41 -10.57 -18.61
N PHE A 7 -12.51 -9.83 -17.51
CA PHE A 7 -12.72 -8.38 -17.55
C PHE A 7 -11.48 -7.66 -17.03
N PHE A 8 -10.98 -6.68 -17.78
CA PHE A 8 -9.89 -5.83 -17.33
C PHE A 8 -10.43 -4.49 -16.85
N PHE A 9 -9.78 -3.91 -15.85
CA PHE A 9 -10.11 -2.59 -15.33
C PHE A 9 -8.86 -1.79 -15.00
N ALA A 10 -9.04 -0.47 -14.99
CA ALA A 10 -8.11 0.48 -14.40
C ALA A 10 -8.88 1.32 -13.38
N ASN A 11 -8.22 1.69 -12.29
CA ASN A 11 -8.77 2.59 -11.29
C ASN A 11 -7.69 3.56 -10.78
N GLY A 12 -8.12 4.59 -10.08
CA GLY A 12 -7.23 5.51 -9.41
C GLY A 12 -8.00 6.48 -8.56
N GLY A 13 -7.30 7.14 -7.65
CA GLY A 13 -7.91 8.05 -6.70
C GLY A 13 -7.02 8.35 -5.50
N PRO A 14 -7.46 9.26 -4.62
CA PRO A 14 -6.71 9.57 -3.42
C PRO A 14 -6.67 8.36 -2.48
N PHE A 15 -5.56 8.18 -1.78
CA PHE A 15 -5.48 7.26 -0.64
C PHE A 15 -5.24 8.04 0.66
N PHE A 16 -5.64 7.43 1.76
CA PHE A 16 -5.39 7.91 3.11
C PHE A 16 -5.00 6.71 3.97
N ASN A 17 -3.82 6.80 4.60
CA ASN A 17 -3.24 5.77 5.44
C ASN A 17 -3.02 6.31 6.86
N TYR A 18 -3.24 5.45 7.86
CA TYR A 18 -2.92 5.72 9.25
C TYR A 18 -1.93 4.65 9.76
N LEU A 19 -0.73 5.08 10.14
CA LEU A 19 0.30 4.22 10.71
C LEU A 19 -0.07 3.84 12.14
N LEU A 20 -0.46 2.58 12.34
CA LEU A 20 -0.85 2.05 13.65
C LEU A 20 0.36 1.84 14.56
N ASN A 21 1.43 1.26 14.02
CA ASN A 21 2.62 0.93 14.79
C ASN A 21 3.84 0.80 13.87
N ASN A 22 4.99 1.25 14.35
CA ASN A 22 6.28 1.00 13.72
C ASN A 22 7.26 0.51 14.80
N LYS A 23 7.92 -0.63 14.54
CA LYS A 23 8.95 -1.18 15.42
C LYS A 23 10.27 -1.22 14.67
N ILE A 24 11.22 -0.41 15.11
CA ILE A 24 12.60 -0.47 14.64
C ILE A 24 13.33 -1.43 15.58
N LYS A 25 13.88 -2.52 15.03
CA LYS A 25 14.82 -3.38 15.77
C LYS A 25 16.23 -2.92 15.40
N PRO A 26 17.02 -2.39 16.35
CA PRO A 26 18.42 -2.09 16.07
C PRO A 26 19.20 -3.39 15.88
N ASP A 27 20.04 -3.45 14.85
CA ASP A 27 20.93 -4.60 14.58
C ASP A 27 22.09 -4.71 15.58
N TYR A 28 22.35 -3.67 16.39
CA TYR A 28 23.39 -3.66 17.42
C TYR A 28 22.82 -3.28 18.80
N PRO A 29 23.09 -4.05 19.87
CA PRO A 29 22.46 -3.86 21.17
C PRO A 29 23.06 -2.74 22.05
N ASN A 30 24.08 -1.98 21.58
CA ASN A 30 24.85 -1.07 22.43
C ASN A 30 25.28 0.24 21.74
N GLU A 31 24.36 0.94 21.08
CA GLU A 31 24.54 2.37 20.86
C GLU A 31 23.32 3.12 21.37
N ASP A 32 23.49 3.79 22.52
CA ASP A 32 22.62 4.85 23.06
C ASP A 32 22.67 6.10 22.16
N SER A 33 22.53 5.93 20.85
CA SER A 33 22.25 7.01 19.92
C SER A 33 20.77 6.96 19.61
N GLU A 34 19.96 7.54 20.52
CA GLU A 34 18.54 7.79 20.33
C GLU A 34 18.32 8.78 19.16
N VAL A 35 18.59 8.33 17.94
CA VAL A 35 18.07 8.99 16.75
C VAL A 35 16.64 8.48 16.58
N VAL A 36 15.76 8.94 17.47
CA VAL A 36 14.32 8.68 17.37
C VAL A 36 13.82 9.42 16.15
N THR A 37 13.71 8.71 15.04
CA THR A 37 13.13 9.26 13.83
C THR A 37 11.61 9.24 13.95
N GLU A 38 11.05 10.39 14.35
CA GLU A 38 9.60 10.57 14.42
C GLU A 38 8.99 10.38 13.03
N GLN A 39 8.17 9.34 12.88
CA GLN A 39 7.33 9.14 11.70
C GLN A 39 5.96 9.76 11.93
N LYS A 40 5.43 10.41 10.90
CA LYS A 40 4.06 10.92 10.93
C LYS A 40 3.09 9.75 10.84
N LYS A 41 2.02 9.84 11.63
CA LYS A 41 0.98 8.81 11.66
C LYS A 41 0.05 8.87 10.45
N LEU A 42 -0.04 10.03 9.81
CA LEU A 42 -0.91 10.26 8.66
C LEU A 42 -0.09 10.28 7.38
N ASP A 43 -0.61 9.60 6.38
CA ASP A 43 -0.07 9.57 5.03
C ASP A 43 -1.21 9.71 4.02
N PHE A 44 -1.00 10.49 2.98
CA PHE A 44 -1.96 10.71 1.92
C PHE A 44 -1.27 10.92 0.59
N GLY A 45 -1.99 10.57 -0.47
CA GLY A 45 -1.43 10.62 -1.81
C GLY A 45 -2.41 10.18 -2.87
N LEU A 46 -1.87 9.79 -4.02
CA LEU A 46 -2.64 9.30 -5.16
C LEU A 46 -2.27 7.85 -5.42
N SER A 47 -3.26 7.08 -5.83
CA SER A 47 -3.10 5.70 -6.25
C SER A 47 -3.55 5.52 -7.68
N ILE A 48 -2.87 4.61 -8.38
CA ILE A 48 -3.28 4.12 -9.69
C ILE A 48 -3.21 2.59 -9.67
N GLY A 49 -4.19 1.93 -10.26
CA GLY A 49 -4.29 0.49 -10.25
C GLY A 49 -4.79 -0.06 -11.57
N ILE A 50 -4.29 -1.24 -11.93
CA ILE A 50 -4.79 -2.03 -13.05
C ILE A 50 -5.04 -3.45 -12.56
N GLY A 51 -6.09 -4.08 -13.07
CA GLY A 51 -6.46 -5.41 -12.62
C GLY A 51 -7.40 -6.13 -13.56
N THR A 52 -7.73 -7.35 -13.16
CA THR A 52 -8.66 -8.19 -13.88
C THR A 52 -9.58 -8.94 -12.92
N ASN A 53 -10.81 -9.17 -13.38
CA ASN A 53 -11.76 -10.07 -12.75
C ASN A 53 -11.89 -11.33 -13.60
N ILE A 54 -11.78 -12.48 -12.94
CA ILE A 54 -11.90 -13.80 -13.52
C ILE A 54 -13.12 -14.46 -12.90
N SER A 55 -14.18 -14.61 -13.69
CA SER A 55 -15.38 -15.33 -13.23
C SER A 55 -15.09 -16.83 -13.14
N LEU A 56 -15.19 -17.37 -11.93
CA LEU A 56 -15.03 -18.80 -11.65
C LEU A 56 -16.31 -19.57 -11.97
N ASN A 57 -17.47 -18.96 -11.67
CA ASN A 57 -18.80 -19.46 -11.98
C ASN A 57 -19.79 -18.29 -11.99
N GLU A 58 -21.11 -18.57 -12.06
CA GLU A 58 -22.14 -17.53 -12.13
C GLU A 58 -22.26 -16.63 -10.88
N LYS A 59 -21.61 -17.00 -9.78
CA LYS A 59 -21.69 -16.27 -8.49
C LYS A 59 -20.33 -15.81 -7.99
N ASN A 60 -19.26 -16.50 -8.36
CA ASN A 60 -17.94 -16.30 -7.78
C ASN A 60 -16.99 -15.66 -8.79
N ASP A 61 -16.30 -14.62 -8.33
CA ASP A 61 -15.25 -13.94 -9.10
C ASP A 61 -13.96 -13.85 -8.27
N ILE A 62 -12.83 -14.01 -8.95
CA ILE A 62 -11.51 -13.64 -8.41
C ILE A 62 -11.10 -12.30 -9.01
N THR A 63 -10.63 -11.40 -8.17
CA THR A 63 -10.00 -10.14 -8.58
C THR A 63 -8.50 -10.23 -8.35
N ILE A 64 -7.71 -9.85 -9.35
CA ILE A 64 -6.26 -9.66 -9.22
C ILE A 64 -5.96 -8.23 -9.65
N GLU A 65 -5.33 -7.44 -8.77
CA GLU A 65 -4.97 -6.05 -9.05
C GLU A 65 -3.53 -5.76 -8.61
N ILE A 66 -2.81 -5.02 -9.46
CA ILE A 66 -1.56 -4.35 -9.09
C ILE A 66 -1.89 -2.87 -8.92
N ARG A 67 -1.53 -2.31 -7.77
CA ARG A 67 -1.78 -0.90 -7.43
C ARG A 67 -0.52 -0.23 -6.92
N ASP A 68 -0.24 0.97 -7.41
CA ASP A 68 0.86 1.82 -6.97
C ASP A 68 0.31 3.03 -6.22
N ASP A 69 0.83 3.27 -5.00
CA ASP A 69 0.48 4.39 -4.14
C ASP A 69 1.67 5.35 -4.02
N PHE A 70 1.45 6.60 -4.45
CA PHE A 70 2.41 7.70 -4.37
C PHE A 70 1.98 8.72 -3.31
N GLY A 71 2.74 8.78 -2.21
CA GLY A 71 2.57 9.77 -1.14
C GLY A 71 2.98 11.15 -1.60
N ILE A 72 2.15 12.16 -1.33
CA ILE A 72 2.45 13.56 -1.70
C ILE A 72 3.00 14.36 -0.52
N ILE A 73 2.82 13.87 0.72
CA ILE A 73 3.41 14.44 1.92
C ILE A 73 4.64 13.69 2.42
N ASP A 74 5.47 14.44 3.13
CA ASP A 74 6.57 13.89 3.89
C ASP A 74 6.05 13.14 5.11
N THR A 75 6.33 11.84 5.18
CA THR A 75 5.95 10.93 6.27
C THR A 75 7.02 10.88 7.39
N GLY A 76 8.11 11.63 7.26
CA GLY A 76 9.18 11.69 8.24
C GLY A 76 10.04 10.42 8.26
N GLY A 77 10.73 10.14 9.36
CA GLY A 77 11.66 9.02 9.40
C GLY A 77 13.06 9.32 8.86
N VAL A 78 13.41 10.61 8.69
CA VAL A 78 14.79 11.10 8.55
C VAL A 78 15.16 11.91 9.80
N PRO A 79 16.39 11.80 10.33
CA PRO A 79 16.80 12.62 11.48
C PRO A 79 16.66 14.12 11.15
N LYS A 80 16.16 14.92 12.09
CA LYS A 80 15.92 16.37 11.89
C LYS A 80 17.16 17.12 11.39
N HIS A 81 18.35 16.63 11.68
CA HIS A 81 19.64 17.19 11.28
C HIS A 81 20.01 16.95 9.80
N VAL A 82 19.33 16.03 9.09
CA VAL A 82 19.71 15.58 7.74
C VAL A 82 18.84 16.23 6.64
N ASN A 83 17.83 17.04 6.99
CA ASN A 83 16.97 17.78 6.05
C ASN A 83 16.47 16.95 4.84
N GLY A 84 16.14 15.68 5.06
CA GLY A 84 15.61 14.78 4.04
C GLY A 84 14.09 14.66 4.15
N THR A 85 13.43 14.37 3.03
CA THR A 85 12.00 14.06 2.99
C THR A 85 11.81 12.60 2.62
N VAL A 86 10.88 11.92 3.29
CA VAL A 86 10.48 10.54 2.95
C VAL A 86 9.03 10.59 2.53
N LYS A 87 8.73 9.95 1.40
CA LYS A 87 7.37 9.88 0.86
C LYS A 87 7.02 8.44 0.56
N THR A 88 5.74 8.14 0.62
CA THR A 88 5.23 6.81 0.29
C THR A 88 5.44 6.50 -1.19
N ASN A 89 6.00 5.32 -1.44
CA ASN A 89 6.07 4.67 -2.74
C ASN A 89 5.79 3.19 -2.45
N THR A 90 4.62 2.70 -2.83
CA THR A 90 4.18 1.36 -2.43
C THR A 90 3.45 0.67 -3.57
N LEU A 91 4.08 -0.38 -4.08
CA LEU A 91 3.47 -1.33 -5.00
C LEU A 91 2.76 -2.45 -4.22
N LYS A 92 1.47 -2.64 -4.50
CA LYS A 92 0.60 -3.64 -3.85
C LYS A 92 0.11 -4.65 -4.87
N LEU A 93 0.06 -5.91 -4.44
CA LEU A 93 -0.72 -6.97 -5.09
C LEU A 93 -1.97 -7.22 -4.24
N ILE A 94 -3.15 -7.07 -4.86
CA ILE A 94 -4.44 -7.28 -4.21
C ILE A 94 -5.09 -8.51 -4.84
N LEU A 95 -5.48 -9.46 -3.99
CA LEU A 95 -6.26 -10.64 -4.36
C LEU A 95 -7.62 -10.54 -3.68
N GLY A 96 -8.68 -10.51 -4.48
CA GLY A 96 -10.06 -10.47 -4.01
C GLY A 96 -10.79 -11.76 -4.39
N TRP A 97 -11.70 -12.21 -3.53
CA TRP A 97 -12.65 -13.27 -3.83
C TRP A 97 -14.06 -12.76 -3.50
N ASN A 98 -14.89 -12.62 -4.54
CA ASN A 98 -16.32 -12.40 -4.40
C ASN A 98 -17.05 -13.76 -4.32
N LEU A 99 -17.78 -13.99 -3.22
CA LEU A 99 -18.50 -15.25 -2.96
C LEU A 99 -19.94 -15.27 -3.49
N GLY A 100 -20.44 -14.16 -4.04
CA GLY A 100 -21.77 -14.08 -4.66
C GLY A 100 -22.94 -14.58 -3.80
N ILE A 101 -22.81 -14.43 -2.48
CA ILE A 101 -23.86 -14.76 -1.50
C ILE A 101 -24.98 -13.73 -1.55
#